data_AF-A0A161HIE9-F1
#
_entry.id   AF-A0A161HIE9-F1
#
_cell.length_a   1.000
_cell.length_b   1.000
_cell.length_c   1.000
_cell.angle_alpha   90.00
_cell.angle_beta   90.00
_cell.angle_gamma   90.00
#
_symmetry.space_group_name_H-M   'P 1'
#
loop_
_entity.id
_entity.type
_entity.pdbx_description
1 polymer ?
#
loop_
_entity_poly.entity_id
_entity_poly.type
_entity_poly.pdbx_seq_one_letter_code
_entity_poly.pdbx_strand_id
1 'polypeptide(L)'
;MDDKQQPMKFWSFCKVGGGISSSDLRQILHLTDGKWHDWDPKRLPNEYMDIGHPKELPDVWIKPSDSIVIEVKGTQLITSNEFRTTQTLRFPRFKGLRSDKTWEDSMSYKEFGSIRKEVNKIDEKNSERPKRKAAVKRTKVTLLEDSIGKVSLANVALKDDVFHKQPFYVVDDVTTPDFISKRDLEVLIKENGGTITQSSSTPDVLVVADRDLPTVVGVKKAKSADVIKAHWILESVKKKRELPFDLSDFYYCREQTIATISANSDEYGDSYIREITVNQLKQVMEDIPLITNSSVDDVELRDLLIDLIDIGSGPFKGLLFPRYHFYFDRPSLAMQNGLAQAQTDKKHIEDDFDFVQTYAEFNGATVKPSLHDISLTHIIVNVEDKNRIAAIRALMMARPKMVHIVDISWIQQSWEEGTTLAVDKFVVNK
;
A
#
# COMPACT_ATOMS: atom_id res chain seq x y z
N MET A 1 1.36 31.71 61.78
CA MET A 1 0.65 31.72 60.49
C MET A 1 1.70 31.42 59.45
N ASP A 2 1.88 30.14 59.14
CA ASP A 2 2.92 29.66 58.22
C ASP A 2 2.27 29.18 56.93
N ASP A 3 2.62 29.88 55.85
CA ASP A 3 2.19 29.65 54.48
C ASP A 3 2.96 28.45 53.90
N LYS A 4 2.59 27.23 54.32
CA LYS A 4 3.04 25.99 53.68
C LYS A 4 2.34 25.85 52.33
N GLN A 5 2.99 26.35 51.27
CA GLN A 5 2.61 26.05 49.88
C GLN A 5 2.50 24.54 49.71
N GLN A 6 1.28 24.04 49.47
CA GLN A 6 1.05 22.65 49.08
C GLN A 6 1.62 22.46 47.66
N PRO A 7 2.68 21.67 47.47
CA PRO A 7 3.40 21.58 46.18
C PRO A 7 2.66 20.78 45.09
N MET A 8 1.42 20.34 45.33
CA MET A 8 0.72 19.38 44.47
C MET A 8 -0.48 19.93 43.69
N LYS A 9 -0.67 21.26 43.59
CA LYS A 9 -1.82 21.82 42.87
C LYS A 9 -1.46 22.38 41.49
N PHE A 10 -1.95 21.74 40.44
CA PHE A 10 -1.73 22.10 39.03
C PHE A 10 -2.92 22.86 38.44
N TRP A 11 -2.66 23.74 37.46
CA TRP A 11 -3.70 24.52 36.78
C TRP A 11 -3.82 24.11 35.31
N SER A 12 -5.06 24.04 34.80
CA SER A 12 -5.27 23.79 33.38
C SER A 12 -4.74 24.95 32.52
N PHE A 13 -4.09 24.60 31.40
CA PHE A 13 -3.47 25.55 30.48
C PHE A 13 -3.97 25.43 29.04
N CYS A 14 -3.94 24.23 28.45
CA CYS A 14 -4.40 24.01 27.08
C CYS A 14 -4.86 22.56 26.86
N LYS A 15 -5.62 22.34 25.79
CA LYS A 15 -5.99 21.01 25.27
C LYS A 15 -5.15 20.69 24.04
N VAL A 16 -4.53 19.52 24.00
CA VAL A 16 -3.70 19.08 22.87
C VAL A 16 -4.28 17.79 22.29
N GLY A 17 -4.68 17.82 21.02
CA GLY A 17 -5.10 16.62 20.28
C GLY A 17 -4.32 16.37 18.99
N GLY A 18 -3.57 17.37 18.51
CA GLY A 18 -2.81 17.29 17.26
C GLY A 18 -1.30 17.15 17.50
N GLY A 19 -0.63 16.42 16.60
CA GLY A 19 0.82 16.25 16.61
C GLY A 19 1.34 15.08 17.44
N ILE A 20 0.46 14.22 17.96
CA ILE A 20 0.83 12.98 18.67
C ILE A 20 0.93 11.86 17.62
N SER A 21 2.10 11.24 17.47
CA SER A 21 2.27 10.10 16.57
C SER A 21 1.78 8.79 17.21
N SER A 22 1.57 7.74 16.41
CA SER A 22 1.20 6.41 16.92
C SER A 22 2.28 5.79 17.82
N SER A 23 3.55 6.15 17.66
CA SER A 23 4.62 5.74 18.58
C SER A 23 4.55 6.50 19.90
N ASP A 24 4.32 7.82 19.86
CA ASP A 24 4.20 8.64 21.07
C ASP A 24 3.00 8.21 21.91
N LEU A 25 1.87 7.93 21.25
CA LEU A 25 0.66 7.47 21.93
C LEU A 25 0.89 6.14 22.65
N ARG A 26 1.56 5.17 22.02
CA ARG A 26 1.92 3.89 22.65
C ARG A 26 2.83 4.09 23.85
N GLN A 27 3.82 4.98 23.73
CA GLN A 27 4.73 5.29 24.83
C GLN A 27 4.02 5.96 26.01
N ILE A 28 3.14 6.93 25.73
CA ILE A 28 2.31 7.59 26.74
C ILE A 28 1.44 6.56 27.45
N LEU A 29 0.69 5.74 26.70
CA LEU A 29 -0.18 4.71 27.27
C LEU A 29 0.60 3.70 28.13
N HIS A 30 1.79 3.30 27.70
CA HIS A 30 2.63 2.39 28.47
C HIS A 30 3.12 3.01 29.80
N LEU A 31 3.50 4.29 29.81
CA LEU A 31 3.98 4.98 31.01
C LEU A 31 2.86 5.36 31.99
N THR A 32 1.65 5.55 31.47
CA THR A 32 0.45 5.89 32.25
C THR A 32 -0.44 4.68 32.53
N ASP A 33 -0.01 3.47 32.17
CA ASP A 33 -0.79 2.26 32.39
C ASP A 33 -1.08 2.04 33.88
N GLY A 34 -2.33 1.71 34.20
CA GLY A 34 -2.82 1.55 35.57
C GLY A 34 -2.90 2.82 36.43
N LYS A 35 -2.61 4.02 35.87
CA LYS A 35 -2.60 5.30 36.61
C LYS A 35 -3.78 6.23 36.27
N TRP A 36 -4.68 5.78 35.40
CA TRP A 36 -5.87 6.52 35.00
C TRP A 36 -6.96 6.39 36.06
N HIS A 37 -7.52 7.52 36.47
CA HIS A 37 -8.65 7.61 37.39
C HIS A 37 -9.87 8.18 36.65
N ASP A 38 -11.03 7.60 36.88
CA ASP A 38 -12.28 8.11 36.31
C ASP A 38 -12.56 9.54 36.81
N TRP A 39 -13.03 10.39 35.91
CA TRP A 39 -13.43 11.75 36.25
C TRP A 39 -14.86 11.75 36.79
N ASP A 40 -15.02 12.07 38.08
CA ASP A 40 -16.34 12.26 38.70
C ASP A 40 -16.65 13.76 38.87
N PRO A 41 -17.65 14.32 38.16
CA PRO A 41 -18.05 15.72 38.30
C PRO A 41 -18.49 16.11 39.72
N LYS A 42 -18.93 15.16 40.55
CA LYS A 42 -19.35 15.41 41.94
C LYS A 42 -18.18 15.36 42.93
N ARG A 43 -17.08 14.70 42.55
CA ARG A 43 -15.88 14.52 43.39
C ARG A 43 -14.64 15.02 42.65
N LEU A 44 -14.62 16.34 42.42
CA LEU A 44 -13.53 17.02 41.74
C LEU A 44 -12.21 16.85 42.53
N PRO A 45 -11.09 16.48 41.88
CA PRO A 45 -9.77 16.35 42.51
C PRO A 45 -9.13 17.73 42.80
N ASN A 46 -9.85 18.59 43.54
CA ASN A 46 -9.48 19.98 43.84
C ASN A 46 -8.18 20.13 44.66
N GLU A 47 -7.74 19.05 45.31
CA GLU A 47 -6.46 18.95 46.01
C GLU A 47 -5.27 18.93 45.05
N TYR A 48 -5.44 18.31 43.87
CA TYR A 48 -4.36 18.07 42.91
C TYR A 48 -4.41 18.97 41.68
N MET A 49 -5.60 19.38 41.25
CA MET A 49 -5.76 20.18 40.05
C MET A 49 -6.96 21.13 40.10
N ASP A 50 -6.80 22.26 39.44
CA ASP A 50 -7.86 23.25 39.20
C ASP A 50 -8.00 23.46 37.70
N ILE A 51 -9.10 22.95 37.15
CA ILE A 51 -9.39 23.00 35.72
C ILE A 51 -10.14 24.27 35.30
N GLY A 52 -10.52 25.14 36.26
CA GLY A 52 -11.32 26.33 35.99
C GLY A 52 -12.77 25.99 35.60
N HIS A 53 -13.30 26.68 34.60
CA HIS A 53 -14.65 26.47 34.06
C HIS A 53 -14.59 25.99 32.60
N PRO A 54 -14.12 24.76 32.35
CA PRO A 54 -14.00 24.27 30.99
C PRO A 54 -15.38 23.97 30.39
N LYS A 55 -15.50 24.19 29.08
CA LYS A 55 -16.70 23.80 28.32
C LYS A 55 -16.81 22.28 28.11
N GLU A 56 -15.66 21.60 28.14
CA GLU A 56 -15.54 20.16 27.97
C GLU A 56 -14.85 19.58 29.21
N LEU A 57 -15.49 18.60 29.85
CA LEU A 57 -14.93 17.90 31.00
C LEU A 57 -14.12 16.70 30.51
N PRO A 58 -13.01 16.34 31.17
CA PRO A 58 -12.27 15.13 30.86
C PRO A 58 -13.05 13.89 31.31
N ASP A 59 -12.84 12.76 30.65
CA ASP A 59 -13.42 11.46 31.07
C ASP A 59 -12.56 10.78 32.15
N VAL A 60 -11.24 11.00 32.10
CA VAL A 60 -10.25 10.41 33.00
C VAL A 60 -9.16 11.43 33.34
N TRP A 61 -8.48 11.22 34.47
CA TRP A 61 -7.35 12.04 34.92
C TRP A 61 -6.25 11.20 35.56
N ILE A 62 -5.05 11.76 35.70
CA ILE A 62 -3.90 11.11 36.33
C ILE A 62 -3.40 12.02 37.46
N LYS A 63 -3.01 11.42 38.58
CA LYS A 63 -2.41 12.15 39.70
C LYS A 63 -1.08 12.79 39.27
N PRO A 64 -0.80 14.07 39.59
CA PRO A 64 0.41 14.74 39.11
C PRO A 64 1.73 14.01 39.42
N SER A 65 1.83 13.34 40.57
CA SER A 65 3.00 12.55 40.98
C SER A 65 3.33 11.40 40.04
N ASP A 66 2.31 10.82 39.41
CA ASP A 66 2.40 9.64 38.56
C ASP A 66 2.30 9.99 37.07
N SER A 67 2.13 11.29 36.79
CA SER A 67 1.94 11.86 35.47
C SER A 67 3.25 12.03 34.71
N ILE A 68 3.13 12.37 33.44
CA ILE A 68 4.23 12.57 32.49
C ILE A 68 4.39 14.06 32.15
N VAL A 69 5.60 14.46 31.76
CA VAL A 69 5.87 15.81 31.27
C VAL A 69 5.89 15.80 29.74
N ILE A 70 5.11 16.69 29.13
CA ILE A 70 5.03 16.83 27.68
C ILE A 70 5.47 18.22 27.24
N GLU A 71 6.12 18.30 26.09
CA GLU A 71 6.48 19.55 25.45
C GLU A 71 5.40 19.92 24.41
N VAL A 72 4.84 21.13 24.55
CA VAL A 72 3.77 21.64 23.69
C VAL A 72 4.23 22.92 23.00
N LYS A 73 3.95 23.05 21.71
CA LYS A 73 4.18 24.27 20.93
C LYS A 73 2.86 24.84 20.43
N GLY A 74 2.78 26.16 20.30
CA GLY A 74 1.62 26.86 19.74
C GLY A 74 2.03 28.06 18.92
N THR A 75 1.10 28.62 18.15
CA THR A 75 1.37 29.76 17.25
C THR A 75 1.47 31.09 18.01
N GLN A 76 0.60 31.30 19.00
CA GLN A 76 0.56 32.53 19.79
C GLN A 76 -0.12 32.26 21.14
N LEU A 77 0.12 33.14 22.12
CA LEU A 77 -0.64 33.19 23.37
C LEU A 77 -1.94 33.98 23.19
N ILE A 78 -3.06 33.39 23.61
CA ILE A 78 -4.39 34.01 23.58
C ILE A 78 -5.02 33.95 24.97
N THR A 79 -5.92 34.87 25.26
CA THR A 79 -6.75 34.82 26.47
C THR A 79 -7.93 33.87 26.24
N SER A 80 -8.16 32.94 27.17
CA SER A 80 -9.29 32.02 27.14
C SER A 80 -9.83 31.79 28.53
N ASN A 81 -11.15 31.79 28.68
CA ASN A 81 -11.82 31.50 29.94
C ASN A 81 -12.06 29.98 30.15
N GLU A 82 -11.66 29.15 29.19
CA GLU A 82 -11.85 27.69 29.25
C GLU A 82 -10.87 26.99 30.19
N PHE A 83 -9.78 27.67 30.57
CA PHE A 83 -8.71 27.13 31.40
C PHE A 83 -8.45 28.03 32.61
N ARG A 84 -7.99 27.43 33.72
CA ARG A 84 -7.74 28.14 34.99
C ARG A 84 -6.71 29.25 34.88
N THR A 85 -5.73 29.08 34.00
CA THR A 85 -4.67 30.05 33.72
C THR A 85 -5.15 31.31 32.99
N THR A 86 -6.41 31.35 32.51
CA THR A 86 -7.02 32.44 31.72
C THR A 86 -6.29 32.78 30.41
N GLN A 87 -5.26 32.02 30.09
CA GLN A 87 -4.41 32.17 28.92
C GLN A 87 -4.06 30.79 28.39
N THR A 88 -3.98 30.67 27.07
CA THR A 88 -3.70 29.39 26.43
C THR A 88 -2.95 29.61 25.11
N LEU A 89 -2.49 28.53 24.50
CA LEU A 89 -1.86 28.55 23.19
C LEU A 89 -2.91 28.45 22.09
N ARG A 90 -2.75 29.24 21.02
CA ARG A 90 -3.51 29.06 19.77
C ARG A 90 -2.88 27.93 18.96
N PHE A 91 -3.69 26.96 18.54
CA PHE A 91 -3.27 25.75 17.83
C PHE A 91 -2.15 24.98 18.54
N PRO A 92 -2.37 24.57 19.81
CA PRO A 92 -1.39 23.80 20.54
C PRO A 92 -1.17 22.44 19.87
N ARG A 93 0.09 22.05 19.68
CA ARG A 93 0.50 20.77 19.13
C ARG A 93 1.52 20.10 20.04
N PHE A 94 1.38 18.79 20.19
CA PHE A 94 2.38 17.98 20.85
C PHE A 94 3.70 18.07 20.07
N LYS A 95 4.80 18.28 20.79
CA LYS A 95 6.16 18.33 20.22
C LYS A 95 6.97 17.11 20.61
N GLY A 96 6.80 16.61 21.84
CA GLY A 96 7.51 15.43 22.32
C GLY A 96 7.25 15.15 23.79
N LEU A 97 7.55 13.92 24.19
CA LEU A 97 7.55 13.48 25.58
C LEU A 97 8.90 13.86 26.22
N ARG A 98 8.87 14.44 27.42
CA ARG A 98 10.07 14.80 28.19
C ARG A 98 10.31 13.76 29.28
N SER A 99 10.90 12.63 28.91
CA SER A 99 11.28 11.57 29.87
C SER A 99 12.44 11.98 30.79
N ASP A 100 13.13 13.07 30.45
CA ASP A 100 14.22 13.66 31.24
C ASP A 100 13.72 14.54 32.40
N LYS A 101 12.41 14.81 32.48
CA LYS A 101 11.81 15.72 33.47
C LYS A 101 10.78 15.01 34.32
N THR A 102 10.74 15.38 35.60
CA THR A 102 9.68 14.96 36.52
C THR A 102 8.61 16.03 36.65
N TRP A 103 7.51 15.71 37.32
CA TRP A 103 6.42 16.66 37.57
C TRP A 103 6.88 17.91 38.35
N GLU A 104 7.95 17.80 39.16
CA GLU A 104 8.55 18.92 39.90
C GLU A 104 9.29 19.90 38.97
N ASP A 105 9.83 19.40 37.86
CA ASP A 105 10.55 20.18 36.84
C ASP A 105 9.62 20.78 35.76
N SER A 106 8.31 20.62 35.95
CA SER A 106 7.31 21.18 35.06
C SER A 106 7.28 22.71 35.15
N MET A 107 6.92 23.36 34.05
CA MET A 107 6.95 24.82 33.97
C MET A 107 6.03 25.44 35.02
N SER A 108 6.59 26.27 35.90
CA SER A 108 5.82 26.99 36.90
C SER A 108 5.05 28.16 36.29
N TYR A 109 3.93 28.54 36.91
CA TYR A 109 3.16 29.71 36.45
C TYR A 109 3.96 31.01 36.49
N LYS A 110 4.94 31.12 37.40
CA LYS A 110 5.85 32.28 37.49
C LYS A 110 6.80 32.34 36.29
N GLU A 111 7.39 31.22 35.90
CA GLU A 111 8.26 31.12 34.72
C GLU A 111 7.49 31.39 33.43
N PHE A 112 6.27 30.86 33.33
CA PHE A 112 5.35 31.16 32.23
C PHE A 112 5.09 32.68 32.12
N GLY A 113 4.91 33.37 33.25
CA GLY A 113 4.76 34.82 33.29
C GLY A 113 5.97 35.60 32.76
N SER A 114 7.19 35.09 32.96
CA SER A 114 8.42 35.68 32.40
C SER A 114 8.49 35.49 30.89
N ILE A 115 8.21 34.27 30.40
CA ILE A 115 8.16 33.97 28.95
C ILE A 115 7.10 34.81 28.25
N ARG A 116 5.93 35.00 28.88
CA ARG A 116 4.86 35.87 28.36
C ARG A 116 5.35 37.30 28.12
N LYS A 117 6.13 37.87 29.04
CA LYS A 117 6.66 39.24 28.89
C LYS A 117 7.62 39.33 27.70
N GLU A 118 8.39 38.28 27.43
CA GLU A 118 9.28 38.24 26.27
C GLU A 118 8.52 38.08 24.95
N VAL A 119 7.53 37.18 24.89
CA VAL A 119 6.67 36.99 23.71
C VAL A 119 5.90 38.26 23.37
N ASN A 120 5.33 38.93 24.37
CA ASN A 120 4.62 40.19 24.15
C ASN A 120 5.55 41.31 23.62
N LYS A 121 6.80 41.38 24.10
CA LYS A 121 7.80 42.34 23.58
C LYS A 121 8.15 42.06 22.11
N ILE A 122 8.17 40.79 21.69
CA ILE A 122 8.42 40.40 20.29
C ILE A 122 7.23 40.79 19.41
N ASP A 123 6.00 40.56 19.88
CA ASP A 123 4.77 40.97 19.17
C ASP A 123 4.66 42.50 19.07
N GLU A 124 5.01 43.24 20.12
CA GLU A 124 5.05 44.72 20.11
C GLU A 124 6.06 45.24 19.06
N LYS A 125 7.29 44.70 19.04
CA LYS A 125 8.30 45.05 18.02
C LYS A 125 7.86 44.70 16.58
N ASN A 126 7.10 43.63 16.40
CA ASN A 126 6.54 43.27 15.09
C ASN A 126 5.35 44.17 14.69
N SER A 127 4.63 44.73 15.66
CA SER A 127 3.48 45.62 15.44
C SER A 127 3.85 47.09 15.13
N GLU A 128 5.10 47.50 15.34
CA GLU A 128 5.68 48.78 14.90
C GLU A 128 6.03 48.84 13.40
N ARG A 129 5.96 47.71 12.68
CA ARG A 129 6.00 47.72 11.21
C ARG A 129 4.65 48.21 10.65
N PRO A 130 4.63 49.08 9.62
CA PRO A 130 3.48 49.93 9.35
C PRO A 130 2.23 49.10 9.00
N LYS A 131 1.20 49.25 9.83
CA LYS A 131 -0.14 48.67 9.67
C LYS A 131 -0.75 49.16 8.36
N ARG A 132 -0.87 48.26 7.36
CA ARG A 132 -1.67 48.54 6.16
C ARG A 132 -3.15 48.62 6.53
N LYS A 133 -3.74 49.75 6.12
CA LYS A 133 -5.07 50.26 6.50
C LYS A 133 -6.22 49.37 6.00
N ALA A 134 -7.33 49.49 6.73
CA ALA A 134 -8.60 48.82 6.56
C ALA A 134 -9.21 48.91 5.15
N ALA A 135 -10.01 47.89 4.85
CA ALA A 135 -10.74 47.67 3.61
C ALA A 135 -11.66 48.86 3.24
N VAL A 136 -11.47 49.38 2.03
CA VAL A 136 -12.39 50.31 1.36
C VAL A 136 -13.04 49.57 0.18
N LYS A 137 -14.38 49.56 0.17
CA LYS A 137 -15.23 49.05 -0.91
C LYS A 137 -15.00 49.82 -2.22
N ARG A 138 -14.79 49.12 -3.35
CA ARG A 138 -14.99 49.61 -4.74
C ARG A 138 -15.41 48.43 -5.61
N THR A 139 -16.63 48.40 -6.17
CA THR A 139 -17.11 49.05 -7.41
C THR A 139 -16.31 48.63 -8.65
N LYS A 140 -17.03 47.99 -9.59
CA LYS A 140 -16.59 47.40 -10.86
C LYS A 140 -16.00 48.43 -11.85
N VAL A 141 -15.30 47.86 -12.84
CA VAL A 141 -14.96 48.36 -14.20
C VAL A 141 -13.57 49.01 -14.30
N THR A 142 -12.68 48.79 -15.28
CA THR A 142 -12.35 47.78 -16.32
C THR A 142 -10.96 48.23 -16.83
N LEU A 143 -10.20 47.31 -17.43
CA LEU A 143 -9.05 47.49 -18.34
C LEU A 143 -7.64 47.56 -17.71
N LEU A 144 -6.94 46.44 -18.01
CA LEU A 144 -5.56 46.29 -18.48
C LEU A 144 -4.42 46.52 -17.47
N GLU A 145 -3.67 45.42 -17.32
CA GLU A 145 -2.23 45.27 -17.00
C GLU A 145 -1.65 46.36 -16.08
N ASP A 146 -1.32 46.06 -14.83
CA ASP A 146 -0.17 45.23 -14.49
C ASP A 146 -0.03 45.29 -12.95
N SER A 147 0.63 44.29 -12.38
CA SER A 147 1.17 44.32 -11.00
C SER A 147 0.17 44.30 -9.82
N ILE A 148 -0.14 43.11 -9.29
CA ILE A 148 -0.04 42.73 -7.86
C ILE A 148 -0.36 41.22 -7.76
N GLY A 149 0.66 40.41 -7.45
CA GLY A 149 0.50 38.97 -7.19
C GLY A 149 1.62 38.07 -7.72
N LYS A 150 2.67 38.60 -8.37
CA LYS A 150 3.93 37.86 -8.57
C LYS A 150 4.63 37.71 -7.21
N VAL A 151 4.36 36.63 -6.50
CA VAL A 151 5.45 35.92 -5.82
C VAL A 151 5.98 34.95 -6.86
N SER A 152 7.14 35.30 -7.40
CA SER A 152 7.75 34.65 -8.56
C SER A 152 7.99 33.16 -8.30
N LEU A 153 7.17 32.32 -8.95
CA LEU A 153 7.58 31.01 -9.45
C LEU A 153 8.10 31.14 -10.91
N ALA A 154 8.44 32.36 -11.35
CA ALA A 154 8.81 32.65 -12.74
C ALA A 154 10.23 32.19 -13.11
N ASN A 155 11.03 31.79 -12.12
CA ASN A 155 12.42 31.35 -12.30
C ASN A 155 12.60 29.87 -11.94
N VAL A 156 11.57 29.05 -12.10
CA VAL A 156 11.72 27.60 -12.04
C VAL A 156 12.15 27.16 -13.45
N ALA A 157 13.38 26.67 -13.58
CA ALA A 157 13.87 26.18 -14.86
C ALA A 157 13.05 24.96 -15.27
N LEU A 158 12.53 24.97 -16.51
CA LEU A 158 11.91 23.78 -17.10
C LEU A 158 12.97 22.68 -17.14
N LYS A 159 12.68 21.56 -16.49
CA LYS A 159 13.46 20.34 -16.61
C LYS A 159 12.98 19.54 -17.81
N ASP A 160 11.67 19.36 -17.91
CA ASP A 160 10.99 18.58 -18.94
C ASP A 160 9.64 19.25 -19.28
N ASP A 161 9.08 19.06 -20.49
CA ASP A 161 7.74 19.57 -20.87
C ASP A 161 6.74 18.42 -20.92
N VAL A 162 6.48 17.82 -19.77
CA VAL A 162 5.63 16.62 -19.64
C VAL A 162 4.14 16.98 -19.74
N PHE A 163 3.75 18.13 -19.20
CA PHE A 163 2.35 18.50 -19.03
C PHE A 163 1.86 19.56 -20.03
N HIS A 164 2.67 19.97 -21.00
CA HIS A 164 2.27 20.83 -22.14
C HIS A 164 1.32 22.00 -21.82
N LYS A 165 1.60 22.76 -20.75
CA LYS A 165 0.79 23.90 -20.24
C LYS A 165 -0.60 23.54 -19.71
N GLN A 166 -0.87 22.28 -19.39
CA GLN A 166 -2.11 21.84 -18.75
C GLN A 166 -2.36 22.63 -17.44
N PRO A 167 -3.57 23.17 -17.22
CA PRO A 167 -3.90 23.90 -16.00
C PRO A 167 -4.19 22.96 -14.82
N PHE A 168 -3.46 23.14 -13.72
CA PHE A 168 -3.65 22.41 -12.46
C PHE A 168 -4.06 23.35 -11.33
N TYR A 169 -4.97 22.90 -10.48
CA TYR A 169 -5.33 23.57 -9.23
C TYR A 169 -5.05 22.67 -8.03
N VAL A 170 -3.95 22.93 -7.33
CA VAL A 170 -3.53 22.17 -6.14
C VAL A 170 -4.24 22.70 -4.90
N VAL A 171 -5.07 21.87 -4.27
CA VAL A 171 -5.91 22.30 -3.15
C VAL A 171 -5.20 22.12 -1.80
N ASP A 172 -4.42 21.05 -1.62
CA ASP A 172 -3.85 20.66 -0.33
C ASP A 172 -2.50 19.95 -0.47
N ASP A 173 -1.82 19.78 0.66
CA ASP A 173 -0.59 19.01 0.80
C ASP A 173 -0.89 17.51 0.64
N VAL A 174 -0.01 16.81 -0.08
CA VAL A 174 -0.03 15.34 -0.21
C VAL A 174 0.46 14.76 1.11
N THR A 175 -0.28 13.84 1.69
CA THR A 175 0.11 13.17 2.95
C THR A 175 0.38 11.68 2.81
N THR A 176 0.06 11.10 1.65
CA THR A 176 0.14 9.65 1.42
C THR A 176 0.59 9.39 -0.01
N PRO A 177 1.65 8.60 -0.27
CA PRO A 177 2.49 7.88 0.69
C PRO A 177 3.59 8.72 1.37
N ASP A 178 4.08 9.77 0.72
CA ASP A 178 5.08 10.71 1.27
C ASP A 178 4.47 12.10 1.46
N PHE A 179 4.90 12.84 2.50
CA PHE A 179 4.46 14.22 2.69
C PHE A 179 5.10 15.12 1.64
N ILE A 180 4.28 15.69 0.75
CA ILE A 180 4.70 16.69 -0.22
C ILE A 180 3.86 17.94 0.03
N SER A 181 4.52 19.05 0.33
CA SER A 181 3.80 20.30 0.52
C SER A 181 3.16 20.74 -0.80
N LYS A 182 2.02 21.43 -0.73
CA LYS A 182 1.35 22.06 -1.86
C LYS A 182 2.32 22.88 -2.70
N ARG A 183 3.24 23.59 -2.04
CA ARG A 183 4.25 24.40 -2.71
C ARG A 183 5.21 23.53 -3.53
N ASP A 184 5.69 22.43 -2.97
CA ASP A 184 6.64 21.54 -3.66
C ASP A 184 5.96 20.85 -4.84
N LEU A 185 4.68 20.50 -4.70
CA LEU A 185 3.88 19.95 -5.80
C LEU A 185 3.63 20.99 -6.91
N GLU A 186 3.30 22.24 -6.56
CA GLU A 186 3.17 23.34 -7.51
C GLU A 186 4.49 23.64 -8.24
N VAL A 187 5.63 23.55 -7.54
CA VAL A 187 6.96 23.67 -8.14
C VAL A 187 7.21 22.51 -9.11
N LEU A 188 6.92 21.28 -8.70
CA LEU A 188 7.10 20.08 -9.53
C LEU A 188 6.30 20.16 -10.83
N ILE A 189 5.03 20.57 -10.76
CA ILE A 189 4.17 20.74 -11.94
C ILE A 189 4.76 21.80 -12.89
N LYS A 190 5.26 22.92 -12.36
CA LYS A 190 5.88 23.98 -13.17
C LYS A 190 7.22 23.58 -13.78
N GLU A 191 8.05 22.84 -13.04
CA GLU A 191 9.31 22.27 -13.56
C GLU A 191 9.07 21.37 -14.77
N ASN A 192 7.88 20.75 -14.83
CA ASN A 192 7.47 19.77 -15.84
C ASN A 192 6.49 20.34 -16.88
N GLY A 193 6.42 21.68 -17.04
CA GLY A 193 5.66 22.33 -18.10
C GLY A 193 4.17 22.60 -17.83
N GLY A 194 3.66 22.28 -16.63
CA GLY A 194 2.26 22.53 -16.24
C GLY A 194 2.01 23.96 -15.75
N THR A 195 0.77 24.43 -15.87
CA THR A 195 0.35 25.78 -15.45
C THR A 195 -0.45 25.72 -14.16
N ILE A 196 -0.10 26.50 -13.14
CA ILE A 196 -0.85 26.52 -11.88
C ILE A 196 -1.94 27.59 -11.92
N THR A 197 -3.20 27.20 -11.70
CA THR A 197 -4.35 28.07 -11.50
C THR A 197 -4.82 28.02 -10.04
N GLN A 198 -5.58 29.02 -9.59
CA GLN A 198 -6.14 29.07 -8.23
C GLN A 198 -7.67 29.01 -8.24
N SER A 199 -8.26 28.61 -9.37
CA SER A 199 -9.70 28.55 -9.56
C SER A 199 -10.09 27.24 -10.25
N SER A 200 -10.97 26.49 -9.60
CA SER A 200 -11.58 25.28 -10.15
C SER A 200 -12.61 25.54 -11.26
N SER A 201 -12.84 26.80 -11.64
CA SER A 201 -13.74 27.20 -12.73
C SER A 201 -13.01 27.47 -14.04
N THR A 202 -11.69 27.27 -14.07
CA THR A 202 -10.93 27.37 -15.33
C THR A 202 -11.28 26.18 -16.24
N PRO A 203 -11.46 26.41 -17.56
CA PRO A 203 -11.70 25.32 -18.50
C PRO A 203 -10.57 24.29 -18.44
N ASP A 204 -10.93 23.01 -18.47
CA ASP A 204 -10.01 21.86 -18.48
C ASP A 204 -9.03 21.79 -17.30
N VAL A 205 -9.36 22.42 -16.16
CA VAL A 205 -8.52 22.36 -14.97
C VAL A 205 -8.57 20.99 -14.29
N LEU A 206 -7.38 20.45 -14.00
CA LEU A 206 -7.24 19.27 -13.16
C LEU A 206 -7.07 19.70 -11.70
N VAL A 207 -8.03 19.36 -10.86
CA VAL A 207 -7.98 19.66 -9.42
C VAL A 207 -7.20 18.57 -8.73
N VAL A 208 -6.17 18.93 -7.96
CA VAL A 208 -5.32 17.94 -7.26
C VAL A 208 -5.67 17.92 -5.78
N ALA A 209 -6.14 16.77 -5.29
CA ALA A 209 -6.45 16.55 -3.88
C ALA A 209 -6.52 15.06 -3.52
N ASP A 210 -6.02 14.71 -2.33
CA ASP A 210 -6.07 13.34 -1.80
C ASP A 210 -7.14 13.15 -0.70
N ARG A 211 -7.89 14.21 -0.36
CA ARG A 211 -8.90 14.19 0.73
C ARG A 211 -10.14 15.03 0.40
N ASP A 212 -11.23 14.75 1.10
CA ASP A 212 -12.49 15.50 1.03
C ASP A 212 -12.37 16.87 1.70
N LEU A 213 -11.92 17.86 0.91
CA LEU A 213 -11.88 19.26 1.32
C LEU A 213 -13.16 19.98 0.89
N PRO A 214 -13.56 21.08 1.54
CA PRO A 214 -14.74 21.86 1.15
C PRO A 214 -14.74 22.26 -0.33
N THR A 215 -13.56 22.56 -0.88
CA THR A 215 -13.36 22.85 -2.31
C THR A 215 -13.65 21.62 -3.19
N VAL A 216 -13.15 20.45 -2.80
CA VAL A 216 -13.39 19.18 -3.50
C VAL A 216 -14.88 18.80 -3.44
N VAL A 217 -15.51 18.96 -2.28
CA VAL A 217 -16.96 18.75 -2.11
C VAL A 217 -17.76 19.71 -2.99
N GLY A 218 -17.32 20.98 -3.10
CA GLY A 218 -17.91 21.96 -4.00
C GLY A 218 -17.80 21.54 -5.48
N VAL A 219 -16.63 21.08 -5.91
CA VAL A 219 -16.38 20.58 -7.27
C VAL A 219 -17.21 19.33 -7.56
N LYS A 220 -17.27 18.38 -6.62
CA LYS A 220 -18.10 17.16 -6.70
C LYS A 220 -19.57 17.50 -6.88
N LYS A 221 -20.11 18.45 -6.11
CA LYS A 221 -21.51 18.90 -6.20
C LYS A 221 -21.80 19.65 -7.51
N ALA A 222 -20.86 20.47 -7.95
CA ALA A 222 -21.01 21.26 -9.17
C ALA A 222 -20.74 20.43 -10.45
N LYS A 223 -20.17 19.23 -10.34
CA LYS A 223 -19.66 18.40 -11.44
C LYS A 223 -18.76 19.18 -12.41
N SER A 224 -18.02 20.17 -11.89
CA SER A 224 -17.39 21.21 -12.72
C SER A 224 -16.00 20.83 -13.25
N ALA A 225 -15.29 19.94 -12.55
CA ALA A 225 -13.92 19.53 -12.89
C ALA A 225 -13.62 18.13 -12.35
N ASP A 226 -12.59 17.49 -12.91
CA ASP A 226 -12.06 16.22 -12.42
C ASP A 226 -11.08 16.46 -11.25
N VAL A 227 -11.09 15.56 -10.27
CA VAL A 227 -10.22 15.61 -9.09
C VAL A 227 -9.27 14.41 -9.13
N ILE A 228 -8.00 14.69 -9.40
CA ILE A 228 -6.92 13.71 -9.46
C ILE A 228 -6.17 13.64 -8.12
N LYS A 229 -5.66 12.45 -7.80
CA LYS A 229 -4.71 12.23 -6.70
C LYS A 229 -3.33 12.69 -7.14
N ALA A 230 -2.50 13.10 -6.18
CA ALA A 230 -1.14 13.54 -6.50
C ALA A 230 -0.24 12.40 -7.03
N HIS A 231 -0.59 11.14 -6.75
CA HIS A 231 0.13 9.96 -7.22
C HIS A 231 0.36 9.97 -8.75
N TRP A 232 -0.66 10.32 -9.54
CA TRP A 232 -0.56 10.37 -11.01
C TRP A 232 0.48 11.38 -11.50
N ILE A 233 0.58 12.54 -10.82
CA ILE A 233 1.55 13.59 -11.15
C ILE A 233 2.97 13.06 -10.89
N LEU A 234 3.18 12.42 -9.75
CA LEU A 234 4.48 11.86 -9.37
C LEU A 234 4.93 10.76 -10.33
N GLU A 235 4.04 9.84 -10.70
CA GLU A 235 4.34 8.78 -11.65
C GLU A 235 4.58 9.32 -13.07
N SER A 236 3.81 10.32 -13.51
CA SER A 236 4.02 10.97 -14.81
C SER A 236 5.38 11.67 -14.89
N VAL A 237 5.79 12.37 -13.83
CA VAL A 237 7.12 12.98 -13.74
C VAL A 237 8.22 11.93 -13.70
N LYS A 238 8.03 10.84 -12.95
CA LYS A 238 9.00 9.74 -12.85
C LYS A 238 9.21 9.03 -14.19
N LYS A 239 8.15 8.80 -14.96
CA LYS A 239 8.20 8.22 -16.31
C LYS A 239 8.54 9.26 -17.40
N LYS A 240 8.68 10.54 -17.04
CA LYS A 240 8.98 11.67 -17.94
C LYS A 240 8.01 11.81 -19.12
N ARG A 241 6.76 11.40 -18.93
CA ARG A 241 5.69 11.49 -19.93
C ARG A 241 4.35 11.58 -19.24
N GLU A 242 3.39 12.25 -19.86
CA GLU A 242 2.02 12.27 -19.38
C GLU A 242 1.45 10.85 -19.45
N LEU A 243 1.00 10.33 -18.31
CA LEU A 243 0.42 9.00 -18.25
C LEU A 243 -1.06 9.06 -18.60
N PRO A 244 -1.56 8.09 -19.39
CA PRO A 244 -2.99 7.95 -19.57
C PRO A 244 -3.69 7.78 -18.23
N PHE A 245 -4.86 8.40 -18.12
CA PHE A 245 -5.68 8.40 -16.92
C PHE A 245 -6.26 7.01 -16.64
N ASP A 246 -6.16 6.57 -15.39
CA ASP A 246 -6.84 5.40 -14.84
C ASP A 246 -7.81 5.86 -13.73
N LEU A 247 -8.95 5.19 -13.57
CA LEU A 247 -9.93 5.46 -12.51
C LEU A 247 -9.28 5.43 -11.11
N SER A 248 -8.26 4.58 -10.92
CA SER A 248 -7.53 4.48 -9.65
C SER A 248 -6.82 5.79 -9.24
N ASP A 249 -6.44 6.62 -10.21
CA ASP A 249 -5.76 7.90 -10.00
C ASP A 249 -6.70 9.02 -9.58
N PHE A 250 -8.01 8.87 -9.74
CA PHE A 250 -8.95 9.92 -9.40
C PHE A 250 -9.48 9.76 -7.98
N TYR A 251 -9.68 10.91 -7.35
CA TYR A 251 -10.52 11.02 -6.17
C TYR A 251 -11.98 11.30 -6.55
N TYR A 252 -12.19 11.95 -7.69
CA TYR A 252 -13.50 12.12 -8.32
C TYR A 252 -13.35 12.33 -9.82
N CYS A 253 -14.12 11.58 -10.61
CA CYS A 253 -14.24 11.78 -12.05
C CYS A 253 -15.64 12.29 -12.41
N ARG A 254 -15.71 13.15 -13.43
CA ARG A 254 -16.95 13.44 -14.16
C ARG A 254 -17.39 12.19 -14.93
N GLU A 255 -18.70 12.04 -15.11
CA GLU A 255 -19.30 10.92 -15.84
C GLU A 255 -18.76 10.79 -17.28
N GLN A 256 -18.47 11.91 -17.95
CA GLN A 256 -17.85 11.91 -19.29
C GLN A 256 -16.44 11.31 -19.29
N THR A 257 -15.63 11.68 -18.29
CA THR A 257 -14.28 11.15 -18.12
C THR A 257 -14.32 9.68 -17.75
N ILE A 258 -15.23 9.26 -16.86
CA ILE A 258 -15.45 7.84 -16.53
C ILE A 258 -15.79 7.05 -17.79
N ALA A 259 -16.75 7.52 -18.60
CA ALA A 259 -17.12 6.82 -19.84
C ALA A 259 -15.95 6.68 -20.81
N THR A 260 -15.08 7.69 -20.89
CA THR A 260 -13.88 7.65 -21.73
C THR A 260 -12.84 6.68 -21.20
N ILE A 261 -12.61 6.64 -19.88
CA ILE A 261 -11.65 5.72 -19.27
C ILE A 261 -12.18 4.28 -19.35
N SER A 262 -13.44 4.05 -19.00
CA SER A 262 -14.08 2.74 -19.09
C SER A 262 -14.14 2.19 -20.53
N ALA A 263 -14.17 3.05 -21.55
CA ALA A 263 -14.05 2.61 -22.94
C ALA A 263 -12.64 2.11 -23.31
N ASN A 264 -11.62 2.49 -22.53
CA ASN A 264 -10.22 2.11 -22.71
C ASN A 264 -9.70 1.16 -21.63
N SER A 265 -10.62 0.58 -20.84
CA SER A 265 -10.34 -0.46 -19.86
C SER A 265 -11.14 -1.71 -20.18
N ASP A 266 -10.66 -2.86 -19.70
CA ASP A 266 -11.37 -4.12 -19.80
C ASP A 266 -12.52 -4.22 -18.77
N GLU A 267 -13.20 -5.36 -18.78
CA GLU A 267 -14.33 -5.64 -17.89
C GLU A 267 -13.93 -5.76 -16.41
N TYR A 268 -12.65 -5.96 -16.11
CA TYR A 268 -12.08 -6.10 -14.77
C TYR A 268 -11.34 -4.83 -14.31
N GLY A 269 -11.27 -3.80 -15.15
CA GLY A 269 -10.66 -2.51 -14.85
C GLY A 269 -9.18 -2.39 -15.24
N ASP A 270 -8.59 -3.37 -15.94
CA ASP A 270 -7.25 -3.23 -16.51
C ASP A 270 -7.26 -2.32 -17.73
N SER A 271 -6.27 -1.44 -17.85
CA SER A 271 -6.26 -0.41 -18.89
C SER A 271 -5.51 -0.88 -20.14
N TYR A 272 -6.11 -0.76 -21.32
CA TYR A 272 -5.46 -1.14 -22.59
C TYR A 272 -4.26 -0.27 -22.98
N ILE A 273 -4.15 0.92 -22.38
CA ILE A 273 -3.19 1.95 -22.77
C ILE A 273 -2.10 2.19 -21.72
N ARG A 274 -2.21 1.57 -20.54
CA ARG A 274 -1.29 1.75 -19.43
C ARG A 274 -0.74 0.41 -18.96
N GLU A 275 0.57 0.37 -18.77
CA GLU A 275 1.22 -0.78 -18.16
C GLU A 275 0.81 -0.92 -16.69
N ILE A 276 0.32 -2.10 -16.34
CA ILE A 276 -0.01 -2.48 -14.97
C ILE A 276 1.25 -2.90 -14.19
N THR A 277 1.30 -2.57 -12.90
CA THR A 277 2.35 -3.08 -11.99
C THR A 277 1.95 -4.42 -11.38
N VAL A 278 2.91 -5.20 -10.88
CA VAL A 278 2.63 -6.50 -10.23
C VAL A 278 1.62 -6.37 -9.08
N ASN A 279 1.70 -5.29 -8.31
CA ASN A 279 0.77 -5.04 -7.20
C ASN A 279 -0.64 -4.73 -7.69
N GLN A 280 -0.77 -3.94 -8.76
CA GLN A 280 -2.07 -3.63 -9.36
C GLN A 280 -2.67 -4.86 -10.03
N LEU A 281 -1.87 -5.65 -10.74
CA LEU A 281 -2.33 -6.91 -11.34
C LEU A 281 -2.87 -7.86 -10.26
N LYS A 282 -2.18 -7.94 -9.13
CA LYS A 282 -2.66 -8.74 -7.99
C LYS A 282 -4.02 -8.25 -7.48
N GLN A 283 -4.23 -6.95 -7.38
CA GLN A 283 -5.52 -6.38 -6.97
C GLN A 283 -6.61 -6.69 -7.99
N VAL A 284 -6.36 -6.48 -9.28
CA VAL A 284 -7.32 -6.82 -10.35
C VAL A 284 -7.69 -8.30 -10.26
N MET A 285 -6.71 -9.20 -10.11
CA MET A 285 -6.96 -10.64 -9.98
C MET A 285 -7.75 -11.03 -8.72
N GLU A 286 -7.59 -10.31 -7.61
CA GLU A 286 -8.37 -10.52 -6.38
C GLU A 286 -9.84 -10.07 -6.54
N ASP A 287 -10.08 -9.06 -7.38
CA ASP A 287 -11.41 -8.51 -7.66
C ASP A 287 -12.19 -9.35 -8.70
N ILE A 288 -11.51 -10.21 -9.48
CA ILE A 288 -12.17 -11.10 -10.44
C ILE A 288 -13.04 -12.12 -9.68
N PRO A 289 -14.37 -12.16 -9.93
CA PRO A 289 -15.24 -13.11 -9.26
C PRO A 289 -14.90 -14.55 -9.63
N LEU A 290 -14.73 -15.40 -8.63
CA LEU A 290 -14.49 -16.83 -8.84
C LEU A 290 -15.70 -17.48 -9.50
N ILE A 291 -15.50 -18.04 -10.70
CA ILE A 291 -16.55 -18.79 -11.39
C ILE A 291 -16.62 -20.19 -10.75
N THR A 292 -17.53 -20.38 -9.80
CA THR A 292 -17.70 -21.66 -9.08
C THR A 292 -18.49 -22.72 -9.85
N ASN A 293 -19.10 -22.35 -10.98
CA ASN A 293 -20.06 -23.19 -11.70
C ASN A 293 -19.57 -23.72 -13.06
N SER A 294 -18.32 -23.46 -13.41
CA SER A 294 -17.73 -24.03 -14.62
C SER A 294 -17.22 -25.42 -14.30
N SER A 295 -17.81 -26.44 -14.93
CA SER A 295 -17.12 -27.70 -15.19
C SER A 295 -15.97 -27.41 -16.17
N VAL A 296 -14.97 -26.68 -15.72
CA VAL A 296 -13.75 -26.48 -16.51
C VAL A 296 -13.17 -27.87 -16.68
N ASP A 297 -13.11 -28.33 -17.93
CA ASP A 297 -12.45 -29.59 -18.22
C ASP A 297 -10.96 -29.41 -17.87
N ASP A 298 -10.44 -30.25 -16.98
CA ASP A 298 -9.02 -30.24 -16.59
C ASP A 298 -8.11 -30.33 -17.83
N VAL A 299 -8.61 -30.91 -18.94
CA VAL A 299 -7.94 -30.95 -20.23
C VAL A 299 -7.86 -29.56 -20.87
N GLU A 300 -8.95 -28.80 -20.92
CA GLU A 300 -8.97 -27.44 -21.49
C GLU A 300 -8.08 -26.48 -20.69
N LEU A 301 -8.10 -26.59 -19.36
CA LEU A 301 -7.23 -25.79 -18.50
C LEU A 301 -5.76 -26.12 -18.72
N ARG A 302 -5.42 -27.40 -18.91
CA ARG A 302 -4.06 -27.83 -19.24
C ARG A 302 -3.63 -27.31 -20.61
N ASP A 303 -4.47 -27.40 -21.63
CA ASP A 303 -4.13 -26.92 -22.97
C ASP A 303 -3.88 -25.40 -22.97
N LEU A 304 -4.69 -24.63 -22.23
CA LEU A 304 -4.45 -23.20 -22.02
C LEU A 304 -3.11 -22.93 -21.31
N LEU A 305 -2.78 -23.70 -20.26
CA LEU A 305 -1.49 -23.57 -19.58
C LEU A 305 -0.32 -23.87 -20.52
N ILE A 306 -0.46 -24.87 -21.40
CA ILE A 306 0.55 -25.21 -22.40
C ILE A 306 0.75 -24.05 -23.38
N ASP A 307 -0.32 -23.47 -23.91
CA ASP A 307 -0.25 -22.33 -24.83
C ASP A 307 0.42 -21.12 -24.17
N LEU A 308 0.13 -20.86 -22.89
CA LEU A 308 0.78 -19.80 -22.12
C LEU A 308 2.28 -20.04 -21.92
N ILE A 309 2.72 -21.28 -21.75
CA ILE A 309 4.14 -21.63 -21.67
C ILE A 309 4.82 -21.39 -23.02
N ASP A 310 4.17 -21.77 -24.12
CA ASP A 310 4.71 -21.57 -25.47
C ASP A 310 4.85 -20.08 -25.82
N ILE A 311 3.95 -19.22 -25.32
CA ILE A 311 4.04 -17.76 -25.44
C ILE A 311 5.10 -17.18 -24.50
N GLY A 312 5.25 -17.78 -23.31
CA GLY A 312 6.18 -17.37 -22.27
C GLY A 312 7.65 -17.62 -22.62
N SER A 313 8.55 -16.84 -22.02
CA SER A 313 10.00 -17.05 -22.13
C SER A 313 10.49 -18.14 -21.16
N GLY A 314 10.18 -19.40 -21.46
CA GLY A 314 10.90 -20.56 -20.91
C GLY A 314 10.12 -21.49 -19.97
N PRO A 315 10.75 -22.61 -19.56
CA PRO A 315 10.12 -23.59 -18.68
C PRO A 315 9.93 -23.03 -17.28
N PHE A 316 8.70 -23.11 -16.75
CA PHE A 316 8.41 -22.73 -15.37
C PHE A 316 8.58 -23.94 -14.45
N LYS A 317 9.29 -23.76 -13.33
CA LYS A 317 9.31 -24.76 -12.25
C LYS A 317 7.86 -24.91 -11.73
N GLY A 318 7.29 -26.11 -11.84
CA GLY A 318 5.86 -26.37 -11.61
C GLY A 318 5.07 -26.68 -12.90
N LEU A 319 5.66 -26.48 -14.08
CA LEU A 319 5.06 -26.86 -15.37
C LEU A 319 6.14 -27.43 -16.32
N LEU A 320 7.02 -28.28 -15.80
CA LEU A 320 8.05 -28.95 -16.61
C LEU A 320 7.48 -30.03 -17.51
N PHE A 321 6.39 -30.69 -17.09
CA PHE A 321 5.85 -31.88 -17.74
C PHE A 321 4.40 -31.75 -18.24
N PRO A 322 3.90 -30.59 -18.70
CA PRO A 322 2.47 -30.39 -18.97
C PRO A 322 1.96 -31.25 -20.14
N ARG A 323 2.83 -31.59 -21.10
CA ARG A 323 2.51 -32.44 -22.27
C ARG A 323 2.79 -33.93 -22.03
N TYR A 324 3.37 -34.28 -20.90
CA TYR A 324 3.87 -35.62 -20.66
C TYR A 324 2.82 -36.50 -19.99
N HIS A 325 2.63 -37.67 -20.58
CA HIS A 325 1.79 -38.73 -20.06
C HIS A 325 2.69 -39.86 -19.59
N PHE A 326 2.72 -40.07 -18.28
CA PHE A 326 3.60 -41.01 -17.60
C PHE A 326 2.85 -42.24 -17.13
N TYR A 327 3.51 -43.38 -17.28
CA TYR A 327 3.19 -44.60 -16.56
C TYR A 327 4.37 -44.93 -15.64
N PHE A 328 4.09 -45.19 -14.36
CA PHE A 328 5.10 -45.63 -13.40
C PHE A 328 5.02 -47.15 -13.26
N ASP A 329 6.14 -47.85 -13.49
CA ASP A 329 6.25 -49.31 -13.40
C ASP A 329 6.30 -49.79 -11.94
N ARG A 330 5.24 -49.48 -11.19
CA ARG A 330 5.08 -49.87 -9.80
C ARG A 330 4.85 -51.38 -9.69
N PRO A 331 5.54 -52.09 -8.77
CA PRO A 331 5.28 -53.50 -8.47
C PRO A 331 3.81 -53.81 -8.19
N SER A 332 3.10 -52.92 -7.51
CA SER A 332 1.65 -53.01 -7.22
C SER A 332 0.75 -52.96 -8.46
N LEU A 333 1.12 -52.18 -9.49
CA LEU A 333 0.37 -52.02 -10.74
C LEU A 333 0.78 -53.04 -11.82
N ALA A 334 1.89 -53.75 -11.64
CA ALA A 334 2.43 -54.69 -12.60
C ALA A 334 1.42 -55.80 -12.97
N MET A 335 0.78 -56.41 -11.97
CA MET A 335 -0.18 -57.51 -12.21
C MET A 335 -1.42 -57.06 -12.99
N GLN A 336 -1.92 -55.86 -12.71
CA GLN A 336 -3.10 -55.30 -13.40
C GLN A 336 -2.81 -54.99 -14.88
N ASN A 337 -1.53 -54.79 -15.22
CA ASN A 337 -1.07 -54.53 -16.57
C ASN A 337 -0.47 -55.77 -17.27
N GLY A 338 -0.64 -56.96 -16.70
CA GLY A 338 -0.16 -58.22 -17.28
C GLY A 338 1.36 -58.43 -17.20
N LEU A 339 2.05 -57.73 -16.29
CA LEU A 339 3.48 -57.85 -16.04
C LEU A 339 3.79 -58.74 -14.83
N ALA A 340 4.99 -59.33 -14.81
CA ALA A 340 5.44 -60.17 -13.72
C ALA A 340 5.56 -59.38 -12.40
N GLN A 341 4.95 -59.87 -11.33
CA GLN A 341 5.05 -59.27 -9.99
C GLN A 341 6.51 -59.30 -9.50
N ALA A 342 6.99 -58.21 -8.90
CA ALA A 342 8.32 -58.17 -8.30
C ALA A 342 8.45 -59.26 -7.22
N GLN A 343 9.56 -60.00 -7.21
CA GLN A 343 9.78 -61.13 -6.30
C GLN A 343 10.27 -60.73 -4.90
N THR A 344 10.49 -59.45 -4.62
CA THR A 344 11.14 -58.99 -3.38
C THR A 344 10.38 -57.84 -2.73
N ASP A 345 10.21 -57.92 -1.40
CA ASP A 345 9.79 -56.83 -0.50
C ASP A 345 10.73 -55.62 -0.68
N LYS A 346 10.32 -54.67 -1.52
CA LYS A 346 11.08 -53.44 -1.77
C LYS A 346 10.18 -52.24 -1.54
N LYS A 347 9.77 -52.04 -0.28
CA LYS A 347 9.04 -50.83 0.15
C LYS A 347 9.71 -49.54 -0.34
N HIS A 348 11.05 -49.51 -0.34
CA HIS A 348 11.80 -48.35 -0.81
C HIS A 348 11.58 -48.01 -2.28
N ILE A 349 11.32 -48.99 -3.16
CA ILE A 349 11.01 -48.71 -4.58
C ILE A 349 9.63 -48.07 -4.72
N GLU A 350 8.65 -48.52 -3.95
CA GLU A 350 7.32 -47.87 -3.94
C GLU A 350 7.43 -46.45 -3.37
N ASP A 351 8.22 -46.25 -2.31
CA ASP A 351 8.48 -44.91 -1.74
C ASP A 351 9.17 -43.98 -2.75
N ASP A 352 10.16 -44.48 -3.52
CA ASP A 352 10.82 -43.73 -4.59
C ASP A 352 9.82 -43.33 -5.68
N PHE A 353 8.92 -44.24 -6.07
CA PHE A 353 7.88 -43.95 -7.06
C PHE A 353 6.85 -42.96 -6.52
N ASP A 354 6.46 -43.03 -5.25
CA ASP A 354 5.55 -42.05 -4.62
C ASP A 354 6.14 -40.64 -4.66
N PHE A 355 7.41 -40.52 -4.30
CA PHE A 355 8.13 -39.24 -4.36
C PHE A 355 8.15 -38.70 -5.78
N VAL A 356 8.66 -39.47 -6.74
CA VAL A 356 8.85 -39.02 -8.13
C VAL A 356 7.51 -38.76 -8.83
N GLN A 357 6.49 -39.56 -8.56
CA GLN A 357 5.13 -39.32 -9.08
C GLN A 357 4.58 -37.99 -8.57
N THR A 358 4.76 -37.68 -7.28
CA THR A 358 4.32 -36.40 -6.70
C THR A 358 5.02 -35.22 -7.41
N TYR A 359 6.33 -35.32 -7.67
CA TYR A 359 7.03 -34.28 -8.45
C TYR A 359 6.50 -34.17 -9.88
N ALA A 360 6.24 -35.29 -10.54
CA ALA A 360 5.75 -35.28 -11.90
C ALA A 360 4.37 -34.61 -12.00
N GLU A 361 3.44 -34.98 -11.12
CA GLU A 361 2.09 -34.42 -11.05
C GLU A 361 2.13 -32.93 -10.67
N PHE A 362 2.96 -32.54 -9.69
CA PHE A 362 3.18 -31.14 -9.33
C PHE A 362 3.70 -30.31 -10.52
N ASN A 363 4.46 -30.93 -11.42
CA ASN A 363 4.98 -30.30 -12.64
C ASN A 363 4.05 -30.41 -13.85
N GLY A 364 2.79 -30.78 -13.64
CA GLY A 364 1.75 -30.83 -14.67
C GLY A 364 1.69 -32.12 -15.49
N ALA A 365 2.45 -33.17 -15.13
CA ALA A 365 2.37 -34.45 -15.82
C ALA A 365 1.01 -35.13 -15.62
N THR A 366 0.58 -35.91 -16.61
CA THR A 366 -0.58 -36.80 -16.47
C THR A 366 -0.12 -38.20 -16.15
N VAL A 367 -0.52 -38.73 -15.00
CA VAL A 367 -0.22 -40.12 -14.65
C VAL A 367 -1.35 -41.02 -15.13
N LYS A 368 -0.99 -42.07 -15.85
CA LYS A 368 -1.93 -43.06 -16.37
C LYS A 368 -1.72 -44.41 -15.67
N PRO A 369 -2.79 -45.08 -15.23
CA PRO A 369 -2.68 -46.36 -14.52
C PRO A 369 -2.44 -47.55 -15.46
N SER A 370 -2.68 -47.37 -16.76
CA SER A 370 -2.65 -48.46 -17.75
C SER A 370 -1.55 -48.28 -18.79
N LEU A 371 -0.75 -49.33 -18.98
CA LEU A 371 0.21 -49.47 -20.08
C LEU A 371 -0.45 -49.59 -21.46
N HIS A 372 -1.78 -49.69 -21.53
CA HIS A 372 -2.54 -49.79 -22.78
C HIS A 372 -3.08 -48.44 -23.26
N ASP A 373 -2.90 -47.37 -22.48
CA ASP A 373 -3.35 -46.02 -22.86
C ASP A 373 -2.51 -45.50 -24.04
N ILE A 374 -3.17 -45.09 -25.12
CA ILE A 374 -2.54 -44.63 -26.38
C ILE A 374 -1.87 -43.26 -26.23
N SER A 375 -2.26 -42.48 -25.22
CA SER A 375 -1.73 -41.14 -24.94
C SER A 375 -0.35 -41.15 -24.30
N LEU A 376 0.12 -42.31 -23.82
CA LEU A 376 1.41 -42.47 -23.14
C LEU A 376 2.57 -41.92 -23.97
N THR A 377 3.44 -41.18 -23.29
CA THR A 377 4.65 -40.61 -23.88
C THR A 377 5.91 -41.21 -23.26
N HIS A 378 5.91 -41.42 -21.95
CA HIS A 378 7.05 -41.99 -21.23
C HIS A 378 6.59 -43.04 -20.21
N ILE A 379 7.45 -44.02 -20.02
CA ILE A 379 7.33 -45.04 -18.98
C ILE A 379 8.52 -44.87 -18.05
N ILE A 380 8.21 -44.64 -16.78
CA ILE A 380 9.20 -44.43 -15.73
C ILE A 380 9.47 -45.77 -15.05
N VAL A 381 10.71 -46.21 -15.10
CA VAL A 381 11.19 -47.44 -14.48
C VAL A 381 12.22 -47.11 -13.41
N ASN A 382 12.42 -48.03 -12.46
CA ASN A 382 13.52 -47.95 -11.51
C ASN A 382 14.61 -48.94 -11.96
N VAL A 383 15.84 -48.46 -12.17
CA VAL A 383 16.98 -49.31 -12.58
C VAL A 383 17.26 -50.47 -11.62
N GLU A 384 16.81 -50.39 -10.37
CA GLU A 384 16.92 -51.50 -9.40
C GLU A 384 15.95 -52.67 -9.66
N ASP A 385 14.93 -52.50 -10.51
CA ASP A 385 13.96 -53.52 -10.89
C ASP A 385 13.88 -53.69 -12.41
N LYS A 386 14.86 -54.40 -12.95
CA LYS A 386 15.00 -54.63 -14.39
C LYS A 386 14.09 -55.72 -14.96
N ASN A 387 13.38 -56.47 -14.10
CA ASN A 387 12.71 -57.71 -14.48
C ASN A 387 11.59 -57.49 -15.49
N ARG A 388 10.91 -56.34 -15.42
CA ARG A 388 9.74 -56.00 -16.27
C ARG A 388 10.10 -55.23 -17.55
N ILE A 389 11.31 -54.69 -17.64
CA ILE A 389 11.72 -53.80 -18.74
C ILE A 389 11.63 -54.50 -20.11
N ALA A 390 12.00 -55.78 -20.20
CA ALA A 390 11.93 -56.53 -21.45
C ALA A 390 10.48 -56.73 -21.94
N ALA A 391 9.55 -57.02 -21.03
CA ALA A 391 8.13 -57.17 -21.34
C ALA A 391 7.49 -55.83 -21.75
N ILE A 392 7.80 -54.75 -21.01
CA ILE A 392 7.34 -53.40 -21.33
C ILE A 392 7.81 -52.99 -22.74
N ARG A 393 9.08 -53.22 -23.09
CA ARG A 393 9.62 -52.92 -24.42
C ARG A 393 8.88 -53.66 -25.53
N ALA A 394 8.59 -54.95 -25.34
CA ALA A 394 7.85 -55.74 -26.32
C ALA A 394 6.45 -55.17 -26.57
N LEU A 395 5.76 -54.72 -25.51
CA LEU A 395 4.45 -54.06 -25.62
C LEU A 395 4.55 -52.71 -26.35
N MET A 396 5.61 -51.93 -26.11
CA MET A 396 5.77 -50.63 -26.73
C MET A 396 6.19 -50.70 -28.21
N MET A 397 6.91 -51.75 -28.63
CA MET A 397 7.27 -51.96 -30.04
C MET A 397 6.06 -52.13 -30.96
N ALA A 398 4.94 -52.61 -30.43
CA ALA A 398 3.70 -52.81 -31.18
C ALA A 398 2.90 -51.51 -31.39
N ARG A 399 3.33 -50.39 -30.80
CA ARG A 399 2.58 -49.12 -30.83
C ARG A 399 3.00 -48.23 -32.01
N PRO A 400 2.05 -47.47 -32.60
CA PRO A 400 2.35 -46.56 -33.70
C PRO A 400 3.11 -45.30 -33.25
N LYS A 401 2.97 -44.89 -31.98
CA LYS A 401 3.65 -43.72 -31.40
C LYS A 401 4.82 -44.18 -30.53
N MET A 402 5.97 -43.55 -30.70
CA MET A 402 7.17 -43.84 -29.91
C MET A 402 6.93 -43.46 -28.44
N VAL A 403 7.17 -44.43 -27.55
CA VAL A 403 7.09 -44.26 -26.08
C VAL A 403 8.51 -44.40 -25.53
N HIS A 404 8.96 -43.42 -24.75
CA HIS A 404 10.29 -43.44 -24.15
C HIS A 404 10.28 -44.21 -22.83
N ILE A 405 11.29 -45.03 -22.57
CA ILE A 405 11.44 -45.75 -21.29
C ILE A 405 12.63 -45.15 -20.57
N VAL A 406 12.39 -44.48 -19.44
CA VAL A 406 13.38 -43.66 -18.72
C VAL A 406 13.44 -44.05 -17.26
N ASP A 407 14.62 -43.86 -16.67
CA ASP A 407 14.80 -44.06 -15.23
C ASP A 407 14.15 -42.94 -14.40
N ILE A 408 13.81 -43.23 -13.14
CA ILE A 408 13.32 -42.26 -12.15
C ILE A 408 14.25 -41.03 -12.01
N SER A 409 15.56 -41.20 -12.20
CA SER A 409 16.54 -40.11 -12.13
C SER A 409 16.34 -39.02 -13.19
N TRP A 410 15.68 -39.32 -14.32
CA TRP A 410 15.39 -38.31 -15.34
C TRP A 410 14.46 -37.22 -14.83
N ILE A 411 13.41 -37.61 -14.09
CA ILE A 411 12.46 -36.66 -13.50
C ILE A 411 13.16 -35.84 -12.41
N GLN A 412 13.96 -36.49 -11.57
CA GLN A 412 14.71 -35.83 -10.49
C GLN A 412 15.71 -34.81 -11.04
N GLN A 413 16.54 -35.19 -12.01
CA GLN A 413 17.54 -34.30 -12.59
C GLN A 413 16.89 -33.18 -13.42
N SER A 414 15.80 -33.45 -14.13
CA SER A 414 15.04 -32.41 -14.84
C SER A 414 14.44 -31.38 -13.87
N TRP A 415 14.00 -31.84 -12.69
CA TRP A 415 13.52 -30.95 -11.64
C TRP A 415 14.64 -30.09 -11.03
N GLU A 416 15.79 -30.68 -10.73
CA GLU A 416 16.96 -29.99 -10.18
C GLU A 416 17.46 -28.90 -11.14
N GLU A 417 17.65 -29.25 -12.42
CA GLU A 417 18.08 -28.32 -13.46
C GLU A 417 16.99 -27.30 -13.84
N GLY A 418 15.73 -27.57 -13.49
CA GLY A 418 14.60 -26.69 -13.80
C GLY A 418 14.23 -26.65 -15.27
N THR A 419 14.60 -27.69 -16.04
CA THR A 419 14.31 -27.83 -17.46
C THR A 419 14.17 -29.29 -17.82
N THR A 420 13.48 -29.59 -18.94
CA THR A 420 13.34 -30.97 -19.40
C THR A 420 14.64 -31.44 -20.06
N LEU A 421 15.25 -32.48 -19.50
CA LEU A 421 16.50 -33.02 -20.02
C LEU A 421 16.27 -33.92 -21.22
N ALA A 422 17.26 -33.99 -22.11
CA ALA A 422 17.25 -34.93 -23.21
C ALA A 422 17.21 -36.37 -22.68
N VAL A 423 16.25 -37.14 -23.19
CA VAL A 423 15.93 -38.49 -22.72
C VAL A 423 17.08 -39.49 -22.96
N ASP A 424 17.90 -39.29 -23.99
CA ASP A 424 18.91 -40.24 -24.46
C ASP A 424 19.87 -40.75 -23.37
N LYS A 425 20.22 -39.89 -22.41
CA LYS A 425 21.14 -40.23 -21.31
C LYS A 425 20.52 -41.09 -20.20
N PHE A 426 19.19 -41.16 -20.18
CA PHE A 426 18.39 -41.78 -19.12
C PHE A 426 17.59 -42.99 -19.61
N VAL A 427 17.72 -43.33 -20.89
CA VAL A 427 17.09 -44.52 -21.45
C VAL A 427 17.72 -45.75 -20.83
N VAL A 428 16.91 -46.54 -20.11
CA VAL A 428 17.40 -47.76 -19.46
C VAL A 428 17.55 -48.86 -20.49
N ASN A 429 18.78 -49.10 -20.94
CA ASN A 429 19.16 -50.20 -21.83
C ASN A 429 19.71 -51.38 -21.03
N LYS A 430 19.00 -52.52 -21.08
CA LYS A 430 19.35 -53.84 -20.50
C LYS A 430 20.01 -53.83 -19.12
#